data_AF-A0A534LPP8-F1
#
_entry.id   AF-A0A534LPP8-F1
#
_cell.length_a   1.000
_cell.length_b   1.000
_cell.length_c   1.000
_cell.angle_alpha   90.00
_cell.angle_beta   90.00
_cell.angle_gamma   90.00
#
_symmetry.space_group_name_H-M   'P 1'
#
loop_
_entity.id
_entity.type
_entity.pdbx_description
1 polymer ?
#
loop_
_entity_poly.entity_id
_entity_poly.type
_entity_poly.pdbx_seq_one_letter_code
_entity_poly.pdbx_strand_id
1 'polypeptide(L)'
;MVAVVAPYEKDKIAKLDFSGADKESRAKAKRLFTNASLVMAHGRKAVVALMARGVGEDTAARILRGYHETEEDFLRDLLAAEVTYARTKRFWD
;
A
#
# COMPACT_ATOMS: atom_id res chain seq x y z
N MET A 1 3.05 -16.49 2.11
CA MET A 1 2.56 -15.10 2.24
C MET A 1 2.95 -14.36 0.98
N VAL A 2 2.03 -13.61 0.34
CA VAL A 2 2.25 -12.94 -0.95
C VAL A 2 2.12 -11.44 -0.76
N ALA A 3 3.10 -10.67 -1.24
CA ALA A 3 3.08 -9.21 -1.23
C ALA A 3 2.82 -8.65 -2.63
N VAL A 4 2.22 -7.47 -2.69
CA VAL A 4 1.95 -6.76 -3.94
C VAL A 4 2.93 -5.61 -4.05
N VAL A 5 3.73 -5.61 -5.12
CA VAL A 5 4.75 -4.58 -5.37
C VAL A 5 4.44 -3.91 -6.70
N ALA A 6 4.33 -2.59 -6.68
CA ALA A 6 4.12 -1.82 -7.90
C ALA A 6 5.36 -1.90 -8.81
N PRO A 7 5.21 -1.86 -10.16
CA PRO A 7 6.33 -2.02 -11.08
C PRO A 7 7.47 -1.02 -10.85
N TYR A 8 7.15 0.21 -10.47
CA TYR A 8 8.13 1.28 -10.20
C TYR A 8 8.87 1.12 -8.86
N GLU A 9 8.46 0.19 -8.00
CA GLU A 9 9.15 -0.13 -6.73
C GLU A 9 9.96 -1.41 -6.81
N LYS A 10 9.87 -2.15 -7.92
CA LYS A 10 10.51 -3.45 -8.10
C LYS A 10 12.01 -3.40 -7.82
N ASP A 11 12.71 -2.39 -8.34
CA ASP A 11 14.17 -2.26 -8.17
C ASP A 11 14.57 -1.92 -6.73
N LYS A 12 13.71 -1.23 -5.98
CA LYS A 12 13.95 -0.90 -4.57
C LYS A 12 13.78 -2.13 -3.70
N ILE A 13 12.76 -2.94 -3.97
CA ILE A 13 12.48 -4.19 -3.24
C ILE A 13 13.52 -5.26 -3.56
N ALA A 14 13.98 -5.36 -4.82
CA ALA A 14 14.98 -6.35 -5.23
C ALA A 14 16.32 -6.17 -4.49
N LYS A 15 16.64 -4.94 -4.09
CA LYS A 15 17.86 -4.60 -3.35
C LYS A 15 17.67 -4.65 -1.83
N LEU A 16 16.47 -5.02 -1.35
CA LEU A 16 16.17 -4.99 0.07
C LEU A 16 16.79 -6.20 0.76
N ASP A 17 17.60 -5.94 1.78
CA ASP A 17 18.13 -6.98 2.65
C ASP A 17 17.17 -7.25 3.82
N PHE A 18 16.68 -8.49 3.90
CA PHE A 18 15.81 -8.96 4.97
C PHE A 18 16.57 -9.40 6.23
N SER A 19 17.90 -9.48 6.18
CA SER A 19 18.74 -9.93 7.31
C SER A 19 18.87 -8.90 8.44
N GLY A 20 18.41 -7.66 8.23
CA GLY A 20 18.16 -6.70 9.31
C GLY A 20 19.39 -5.93 9.80
N ALA A 21 20.45 -5.84 8.98
CA ALA A 21 21.68 -5.12 9.30
C ALA A 21 21.44 -3.61 9.56
N ASP A 22 20.45 -3.00 8.91
CA ASP A 22 20.15 -1.56 9.03
C ASP A 22 18.69 -1.28 9.43
N LYS A 23 18.46 -0.16 10.14
CA LYS A 23 17.15 0.29 10.63
C LYS A 23 16.21 0.64 9.48
N GLU A 24 16.73 1.23 8.40
CA GLU A 24 15.93 1.57 7.22
C GLU A 24 15.42 0.31 6.50
N SER A 25 16.31 -0.68 6.33
CA SER A 25 15.96 -1.98 5.75
C SER A 25 14.89 -2.71 6.57
N ARG A 26 14.98 -2.68 7.92
CA ARG A 26 13.92 -3.24 8.78
C ARG A 26 12.58 -2.54 8.61
N ALA A 27 12.57 -1.21 8.50
CA ALA A 27 11.33 -0.46 8.31
C ALA A 27 10.66 -0.82 6.96
N LYS A 28 11.45 -0.94 5.89
CA LYS A 28 10.97 -1.38 4.56
C LYS A 28 10.48 -2.82 4.58
N ALA A 29 11.21 -3.73 5.22
CA ALA A 29 10.77 -5.11 5.38
C ALA A 29 9.44 -5.20 6.15
N LYS A 30 9.29 -4.44 7.23
CA LYS A 30 8.04 -4.35 8.00
C LYS A 30 6.88 -3.90 7.11
N ARG A 31 7.06 -2.85 6.29
CA ARG A 31 6.04 -2.38 5.34
C ARG A 31 5.65 -3.49 4.37
N LEU A 32 6.62 -4.22 3.82
CA LEU A 32 6.34 -5.33 2.91
C LEU A 32 5.56 -6.46 3.60
N PHE A 33 5.87 -6.78 4.85
CA PHE A 33 5.09 -7.73 5.64
C PHE A 33 3.66 -7.25 5.90
N THR A 34 3.47 -5.96 6.22
CA THR A 34 2.13 -5.36 6.36
C THR A 34 1.34 -5.46 5.05
N ASN A 35 1.95 -5.09 3.93
CA ASN A 35 1.36 -5.23 2.60
C ASN A 35 0.89 -6.67 2.34
N ALA A 36 1.77 -7.64 2.58
CA ALA A 36 1.45 -9.04 2.36
C ALA A 36 0.35 -9.56 3.30
N SER A 37 0.26 -9.01 4.51
CA SER A 37 -0.80 -9.31 5.48
C SER A 37 -2.15 -8.73 5.04
N LEU A 38 -2.16 -7.53 4.47
CA LEU A 38 -3.37 -6.93 3.89
C LEU A 38 -3.89 -7.76 2.71
N VAL A 39 -3.00 -8.22 1.84
CA VAL A 39 -3.35 -9.10 0.71
C VAL A 39 -3.93 -10.41 1.21
N MET A 40 -3.36 -10.99 2.27
CA MET A 40 -3.89 -12.21 2.88
C MET A 40 -5.29 -12.00 3.47
N ALA A 41 -5.54 -10.85 4.12
CA ALA A 41 -6.81 -10.57 4.81
C ALA A 41 -7.94 -10.16 3.85
N HIS A 42 -7.65 -9.31 2.86
CA HIS A 42 -8.68 -8.68 2.01
C HIS A 42 -8.63 -9.14 0.54
N GLY A 43 -7.67 -9.98 0.17
CA GLY A 43 -7.57 -10.56 -1.17
C GLY A 43 -7.46 -9.50 -2.27
N ARG A 44 -8.32 -9.61 -3.30
CA ARG A 44 -8.29 -8.74 -4.48
C ARG A 44 -8.45 -7.24 -4.15
N LYS A 45 -9.27 -6.88 -3.17
CA LYS A 45 -9.46 -5.47 -2.77
C LYS A 45 -8.14 -4.86 -2.28
N ALA A 46 -7.33 -5.62 -1.54
CA ALA A 46 -6.02 -5.15 -1.12
C ALA A 46 -5.07 -4.95 -2.30
N VAL A 47 -5.08 -5.85 -3.29
CA VAL A 47 -4.25 -5.68 -4.50
C VAL A 47 -4.60 -4.38 -5.22
N VAL A 48 -5.89 -4.09 -5.40
CA VAL A 48 -6.36 -2.86 -6.04
C VAL A 48 -5.97 -1.63 -5.22
N ALA A 49 -6.19 -1.65 -3.91
CA ALA A 49 -5.84 -0.54 -3.03
C ALA A 49 -4.34 -0.24 -3.03
N LEU A 50 -3.49 -1.26 -2.97
CA LEU A 50 -2.02 -1.11 -2.94
C LEU A 50 -1.42 -0.68 -4.28
N MET A 51 -2.15 -0.88 -5.39
CA MET A 51 -1.74 -0.42 -6.72
C MET A 51 -2.20 1.00 -7.04
N ALA A 52 -3.05 1.59 -6.19
CA ALA A 52 -3.51 2.96 -6.35
C ALA A 52 -2.39 3.98 -6.08
N ARG A 53 -2.44 5.10 -6.79
CA ARG A 53 -1.39 6.10 -6.80
C ARG A 53 -1.36 6.87 -5.48
N GLY A 54 -0.23 6.76 -4.78
CA GLY A 54 -0.03 7.44 -3.50
C GLY A 54 -0.73 6.78 -2.32
N VAL A 55 -1.23 5.55 -2.50
CA VAL A 55 -1.80 4.73 -1.45
C VAL A 55 -0.73 3.76 -0.96
N GLY A 56 -0.18 4.03 0.22
CA GLY A 56 0.75 3.13 0.92
C GLY A 56 0.02 2.09 1.77
N GLU A 57 0.76 1.27 2.50
CA GLU A 57 0.20 0.17 3.30
C GLU A 57 -0.73 0.69 4.41
N ASP A 58 -0.36 1.79 5.04
CA ASP A 58 -1.17 2.41 6.11
C ASP A 58 -2.49 2.97 5.57
N THR A 59 -2.43 3.64 4.41
CA THR A 59 -3.62 4.20 3.74
C THR A 59 -4.53 3.09 3.23
N ALA A 60 -3.95 2.07 2.59
CA ALA A 60 -4.69 0.89 2.13
C ALA A 60 -5.35 0.18 3.31
N ALA A 61 -4.64 -0.03 4.42
CA ALA A 61 -5.20 -0.64 5.62
C ALA A 61 -6.37 0.18 6.19
N ARG A 62 -6.28 1.51 6.16
CA ARG A 62 -7.37 2.39 6.60
C ARG A 62 -8.60 2.27 5.70
N ILE A 63 -8.41 2.30 4.38
CA ILE A 63 -9.51 2.14 3.42
C ILE A 63 -10.13 0.76 3.61
N LEU A 64 -9.35 -0.32 3.56
CA LEU A 64 -9.84 -1.71 3.64
C LEU A 64 -10.55 -2.06 4.97
N ARG A 65 -10.24 -1.37 6.07
CA ARG A 65 -10.97 -1.50 7.35
C ARG A 65 -12.32 -0.78 7.35
N GLY A 66 -12.55 0.14 6.41
CA GLY A 66 -13.82 0.83 6.24
C GLY A 66 -14.95 -0.15 5.92
N TYR A 67 -16.17 0.24 6.31
CA TYR A 67 -17.37 -0.49 5.91
C TYR A 67 -17.71 -0.11 4.47
N HIS A 68 -17.72 -1.10 3.57
CA HIS A 68 -18.14 -0.92 2.18
C HIS A 68 -19.20 -1.97 1.87
N GLU A 69 -20.41 -1.52 1.57
CA GLU A 69 -21.52 -2.40 1.20
C GLU A 69 -21.34 -2.91 -0.23
N THR A 70 -20.84 -2.04 -1.11
CA THR A 70 -20.59 -2.36 -2.52
C THR A 70 -19.12 -2.20 -2.91
N GLU A 71 -18.75 -2.77 -4.06
CA GLU A 71 -17.45 -2.50 -4.68
C GLU A 71 -17.30 -1.02 -5.05
N GLU A 72 -18.39 -0.36 -5.43
CA GLU A 72 -18.36 1.04 -5.84
C GLU A 72 -18.02 1.96 -4.67
N ASP A 73 -18.52 1.68 -3.46
CA ASP A 73 -18.18 2.44 -2.26
C ASP A 73 -16.68 2.36 -1.95
N PHE A 74 -16.11 1.15 -2.06
CA PHE A 74 -14.67 0.94 -1.91
C PHE A 74 -13.87 1.72 -2.97
N LEU A 75 -14.28 1.70 -4.23
CA LEU A 75 -13.61 2.42 -5.30
C LEU A 75 -13.73 3.94 -5.14
N ARG A 76 -14.85 4.45 -4.61
CA ARG A 76 -15.01 5.88 -4.29
C ARG A 76 -14.05 6.33 -3.19
N ASP A 77 -13.92 5.55 -2.13
CA ASP A 77 -12.98 5.85 -1.04
C ASP A 77 -11.52 5.77 -1.51
N LEU A 78 -11.22 4.82 -2.39
CA LEU A 78 -9.91 4.70 -3.01
C LEU A 78 -9.59 5.91 -3.89
N LEU A 79 -10.53 6.32 -4.74
CA LEU A 79 -10.39 7.50 -5.60
C LEU A 79 -10.21 8.78 -4.76
N ALA A 80 -10.96 8.93 -3.67
CA ALA A 80 -10.81 10.06 -2.76
C ALA A 80 -9.41 10.14 -2.15
N ALA A 81 -8.80 8.99 -1.84
CA ALA A 81 -7.43 8.92 -1.37
C ALA A 81 -6.42 9.33 -2.46
N GLU A 82 -6.59 8.88 -3.70
CA GLU A 82 -5.73 9.28 -4.81
C GLU A 82 -5.82 10.79 -5.11
N VAL A 83 -7.03 11.36 -5.07
CA VAL A 83 -7.24 12.80 -5.24
C VAL A 83 -6.56 13.59 -4.12
N THR A 84 -6.65 13.09 -2.89
CA THR A 84 -5.99 13.70 -1.73
C THR A 84 -4.47 13.70 -1.92
N TYR A 85 -3.90 12.56 -2.32
CA TYR A 85 -2.47 12.46 -2.63
C TYR A 85 -2.08 13.45 -3.73
N ALA A 86 -2.81 13.47 -4.85
CA ALA A 86 -2.52 14.39 -5.95
C ALA A 86 -2.55 15.87 -5.51
N ARG A 87 -3.49 16.22 -4.61
CA ARG A 87 -3.63 17.58 -4.06
C ARG A 87 -2.50 17.97 -3.11
N THR A 88 -2.05 17.04 -2.25
CA THR A 88 -1.06 17.34 -1.21
C THR A 88 0.37 17.11 -1.65
N LYS A 89 0.61 16.23 -2.63
CA LYS A 89 1.95 15.89 -3.13
C LYS A 89 2.78 17.11 -3.53
N ARG A 90 2.17 18.16 -4.07
CA ARG A 90 2.85 19.41 -4.45
C ARG A 90 3.52 20.16 -3.28
N PHE A 91 3.22 19.79 -2.04
CA PHE A 91 3.75 20.42 -0.83
C PHE A 91 4.76 19.54 -0.11
N TRP A 92 5.18 18.42 -0.71
CA TRP A 92 6.03 17.41 -0.05
C TRP A 92 7.51 17.50 -0.48
N ASP A 93 7.92 18.65 -1.04
CA ASP A 93 9.32 19.03 -1.23
C ASP A 93 9.96 19.48 0.09
#